data_AF-R8VTG6-F1
#
_entry.id   AF-R8VTG6-F1
#
_cell.length_a   1.000
_cell.length_b   1.000
_cell.length_c   1.000
_cell.angle_alpha   90.00
_cell.angle_beta   90.00
_cell.angle_gamma   90.00
#
_symmetry.space_group_name_H-M   'P 1'
#
loop_
_entity.id
_entity.type
_entity.pdbx_description
1 polymer ?
#
loop_
_entity_poly.entity_id
_entity_poly.type
_entity_poly.pdbx_seq_one_letter_code
_entity_poly.pdbx_strand_id
1 'polypeptide(L)'
;MTMQQALEQLARRWPTAHGDDEALPLVLQAENIARAEVLGQQPLTEAPGGELSIPAPYDMAYVHFAAALLAQMDGVYDRYNAELALYNGLYETWARAHRRENLPPRGAEVVAYG
;
A
#
# COMPACT_ATOMS: atom_id res chain seq x y z
N MET A 1 5.45 1.41 -8.95
CA MET A 1 5.67 -0.06 -8.92
C MET A 1 4.43 -0.74 -9.47
N THR A 2 4.58 -1.82 -10.23
CA THR A 2 3.45 -2.64 -10.73
C THR A 2 3.13 -3.79 -9.78
N MET A 3 1.96 -4.40 -9.94
CA MET A 3 1.56 -5.59 -9.19
C MET A 3 2.61 -6.71 -9.29
N GLN A 4 3.05 -7.02 -10.51
CA GLN A 4 4.03 -8.07 -10.77
C GLN A 4 5.39 -7.78 -10.09
N GLN A 5 5.85 -6.53 -10.11
CA GLN A 5 7.07 -6.12 -9.41
C GLN A 5 6.96 -6.30 -7.91
N ALA A 6 5.80 -5.99 -7.32
CA ALA A 6 5.55 -6.20 -5.90
C ALA A 6 5.63 -7.68 -5.52
N LEU A 7 5.02 -8.55 -6.33
CA LEU A 7 5.06 -10.00 -6.17
C LEU A 7 6.48 -10.55 -6.31
N GLU A 8 7.24 -10.12 -7.31
CA GLU A 8 8.64 -10.53 -7.49
C GLU A 8 9.52 -10.13 -6.30
N GLN A 9 9.34 -8.93 -5.75
CA GLN A 9 10.07 -8.47 -4.58
C GLN A 9 9.69 -9.24 -3.32
N LEU A 10 8.40 -9.55 -3.17
CA LEU A 10 7.91 -10.39 -2.07
C LEU A 10 8.49 -11.80 -2.16
N ALA A 11 8.46 -12.43 -3.33
CA ALA A 11 9.02 -13.76 -3.57
C ALA A 11 10.53 -13.83 -3.25
N ARG A 12 11.29 -12.77 -3.55
CA ARG A 12 12.71 -12.68 -3.17
C ARG A 12 12.92 -12.59 -1.67
N ARG A 13 12.02 -11.91 -0.95
CA ARG A 13 12.12 -11.66 0.50
C ARG A 13 11.52 -12.81 1.32
N TRP A 14 10.63 -13.59 0.70
CA TRP A 14 9.92 -14.71 1.29
C TRP A 14 9.86 -15.91 0.34
N PRO A 15 11.01 -16.52 0.01
CA PRO A 15 11.07 -17.63 -0.95
C PRO A 15 10.37 -18.90 -0.47
N THR A 16 10.04 -18.99 0.82
CA THR A 16 9.42 -20.14 1.47
C THR A 16 7.90 -20.07 1.58
N ALA A 17 7.28 -18.90 1.35
CA ALA A 17 5.83 -18.76 1.49
C ALA A 17 5.17 -18.84 0.12
N HIS A 18 4.17 -19.73 0.03
CA HIS A 18 2.88 -19.47 -0.59
C HIS A 18 2.95 -18.84 -2.00
N GLY A 19 2.70 -19.66 -3.04
CA GLY A 19 2.82 -19.26 -4.45
C GLY A 19 2.03 -18.00 -4.82
N ASP A 20 2.21 -17.50 -6.04
CA ASP A 20 1.64 -16.22 -6.49
C ASP A 20 0.13 -16.04 -6.16
N ASP A 21 -0.63 -17.13 -6.13
CA ASP A 21 -2.05 -17.18 -5.73
C ASP A 21 -2.36 -16.63 -4.32
N GLU A 22 -1.43 -16.76 -3.37
CA GLU A 22 -1.64 -16.30 -1.99
C GLU A 22 -1.08 -14.90 -1.77
N ALA A 23 -0.02 -14.52 -2.50
CA ALA A 23 0.59 -13.19 -2.42
C ALA A 23 -0.26 -12.11 -3.13
N LEU A 24 -0.86 -12.45 -4.28
CA LEU A 24 -1.66 -11.54 -5.10
C LEU A 24 -2.82 -10.89 -4.34
N PRO A 25 -3.70 -11.62 -3.61
CA PRO A 25 -4.79 -11.00 -2.87
C PRO A 25 -4.31 -10.05 -1.78
N LEU A 26 -3.13 -10.28 -1.19
CA LEU A 26 -2.57 -9.44 -0.13
C LEU A 26 -2.06 -8.11 -0.68
N VAL A 27 -1.39 -8.13 -1.84
CA VAL A 27 -0.96 -6.91 -2.53
C VAL A 27 -2.18 -6.12 -3.04
N LEU A 28 -3.20 -6.82 -3.56
CA LEU A 28 -4.46 -6.19 -3.98
C LEU A 28 -5.19 -5.54 -2.80
N GLN A 29 -5.15 -6.17 -1.63
CA GLN A 29 -5.72 -5.59 -0.42
C GLN A 29 -5.02 -4.28 -0.03
N ALA A 30 -3.69 -4.25 -0.06
CA ALA A 30 -2.93 -3.01 0.20
C ALA A 30 -3.26 -1.90 -0.81
N GLU A 31 -3.43 -2.24 -2.09
CA GLU A 31 -3.87 -1.30 -3.13
C GLU A 31 -5.28 -0.76 -2.85
N ASN A 32 -6.19 -1.63 -2.42
CA ASN A 32 -7.56 -1.23 -2.10
C ASN A 32 -7.63 -0.31 -0.87
N ILE A 33 -6.78 -0.54 0.14
CA ILE A 33 -6.65 0.36 1.30
C ILE A 33 -6.19 1.74 0.83
N ALA A 34 -5.09 1.80 0.05
CA ALA A 34 -4.55 3.05 -0.49
C ALA A 34 -5.60 3.82 -1.32
N ARG A 35 -6.35 3.11 -2.18
CA ARG A 35 -7.41 3.70 -3.00
C ARG A 35 -8.56 4.23 -2.17
N ALA A 36 -9.08 3.42 -1.24
CA ALA A 36 -10.25 3.78 -0.45
C ALA A 36 -9.94 4.90 0.55
N GLU A 37 -8.80 4.82 1.24
CA GLU A 37 -8.48 5.74 2.35
C GLU A 37 -7.81 7.03 1.89
N VAL A 38 -6.90 6.97 0.91
CA VAL A 38 -6.07 8.13 0.54
C VAL A 38 -6.54 8.78 -0.75
N LEU A 39 -6.94 7.98 -1.75
CA LEU A 39 -7.42 8.50 -3.04
C LEU A 39 -8.93 8.74 -3.07
N GLY A 40 -9.70 8.17 -2.13
CA GLY A 40 -11.16 8.18 -2.14
C GLY A 40 -11.77 7.47 -3.36
N GLN A 41 -11.03 6.52 -3.93
CA GLN A 41 -11.43 5.76 -5.12
C GLN A 41 -12.08 4.43 -4.74
N GLN A 42 -12.86 3.87 -5.66
CA GLN A 42 -13.44 2.54 -5.45
C GLN A 42 -12.34 1.46 -5.43
N PRO A 43 -12.48 0.46 -4.54
CA PRO A 43 -11.58 -0.69 -4.50
C PRO A 43 -11.70 -1.50 -5.80
N LEU A 44 -10.59 -2.08 -6.23
CA LEU A 44 -10.53 -2.99 -7.35
C LEU A 44 -10.85 -4.42 -6.90
N THR A 45 -11.61 -5.13 -7.72
CA THR A 45 -11.83 -6.57 -7.57
C THR A 45 -10.71 -7.42 -8.17
N GLU A 46 -9.92 -6.84 -9.07
CA GLU A 46 -8.85 -7.53 -9.80
C GLU A 46 -7.57 -6.69 -9.81
N ALA A 47 -6.43 -7.36 -10.00
CA ALA A 47 -5.14 -6.71 -10.08
C ALA A 47 -5.11 -5.69 -11.23
N PRO A 48 -4.71 -4.43 -10.98
CA PRO A 48 -4.57 -3.45 -12.06
C PRO A 48 -3.45 -3.90 -13.00
N GLY A 49 -3.69 -3.82 -14.31
CA GLY A 49 -2.67 -4.13 -15.33
C GLY A 49 -1.55 -3.09 -15.48
N GLY A 50 -1.47 -2.13 -14.56
CA GLY A 50 -0.57 -0.97 -14.64
C GLY A 50 0.16 -0.69 -13.33
N GLU A 51 0.50 0.58 -13.11
CA GLU A 51 1.12 1.03 -11.87
C GLU A 51 0.12 1.04 -10.72
N LEU A 52 0.62 0.67 -9.54
CA LEU A 52 -0.11 0.73 -8.28
C LEU A 52 -0.23 2.19 -7.79
N SER A 53 -1.20 2.44 -6.92
CA SER A 53 -1.54 3.78 -6.44
C SER A 53 -0.45 4.45 -5.60
N ILE A 54 0.37 3.70 -4.87
CA ILE A 54 1.47 4.22 -4.07
C ILE A 54 2.73 4.32 -4.96
N PRO A 55 3.19 5.55 -5.25
CA PRO A 55 4.37 5.76 -6.08
C PRO A 55 5.67 5.57 -5.28
N ALA A 56 6.78 5.46 -6.00
CA ALA A 56 8.11 5.53 -5.40
C ALA A 56 8.33 6.89 -4.71
N PRO A 57 9.04 6.94 -3.57
CA PRO A 57 9.80 5.86 -2.91
C PRO A 57 8.99 5.02 -1.89
N TYR A 58 7.67 5.15 -1.84
CA TYR A 58 6.83 4.52 -0.80
C TYR A 58 6.24 3.17 -1.24
N ASP A 59 6.50 2.76 -2.48
CA ASP A 59 5.94 1.58 -3.11
C ASP A 59 6.29 0.28 -2.36
N MET A 60 7.41 0.23 -1.63
CA MET A 60 7.77 -0.89 -0.76
C MET A 60 6.73 -1.18 0.33
N ALA A 61 5.82 -0.25 0.65
CA ALA A 61 4.69 -0.49 1.54
C ALA A 61 3.87 -1.73 1.14
N TYR A 62 3.67 -1.96 -0.16
CA TYR A 62 2.96 -3.15 -0.66
C TYR A 62 3.65 -4.45 -0.25
N VAL A 63 4.97 -4.49 -0.38
CA VAL A 63 5.78 -5.67 -0.04
C VAL A 63 5.77 -5.91 1.46
N HIS A 64 5.91 -4.86 2.27
CA HIS A 64 5.89 -4.95 3.73
C HIS A 64 4.52 -5.39 4.27
N PHE A 65 3.42 -4.91 3.68
CA PHE A 65 2.08 -5.33 4.06
C PHE A 65 1.82 -6.80 3.77
N ALA A 66 2.10 -7.24 2.54
CA ALA A 66 1.93 -8.64 2.16
C ALA A 66 2.84 -9.57 2.99
N ALA A 67 4.09 -9.15 3.22
CA ALA A 67 5.04 -9.88 4.06
C ALA A 67 4.56 -10.01 5.52
N ALA A 68 3.94 -8.96 6.07
CA ALA A 68 3.35 -9.03 7.40
C ALA A 68 2.24 -10.08 7.44
N LEU A 69 1.27 -10.04 6.52
CA LEU A 69 0.15 -11.00 6.52
C LEU A 69 0.62 -12.45 6.33
N LEU A 70 1.61 -12.69 5.46
CA LEU A 70 2.23 -14.01 5.33
C LEU A 70 2.89 -14.45 6.65
N ALA A 71 3.65 -13.57 7.30
CA ALA A 71 4.23 -13.86 8.61
C ALA A 71 3.18 -14.17 9.68
N GLN A 72 2.02 -13.51 9.62
CA GLN A 72 0.90 -13.79 10.50
C GLN A 72 0.31 -15.19 10.24
N MET A 73 0.18 -15.58 8.96
CA MET A 73 -0.27 -16.93 8.55
C MET A 73 0.70 -18.01 9.01
N ASP A 74 2.01 -17.77 8.89
CA ASP A 74 3.08 -18.66 9.36
C ASP A 74 3.25 -18.66 10.90
N GLY A 75 2.57 -17.77 11.62
CA GLY A 75 2.70 -17.62 13.08
C GLY A 75 4.02 -16.96 13.54
N VAL A 76 4.76 -16.31 12.64
CA VAL A 76 6.02 -15.61 12.92
C VAL A 76 5.75 -14.17 13.34
N TYR A 77 5.20 -14.00 14.54
CA TYR A 77 4.70 -12.70 15.03
C TYR A 77 5.78 -11.61 15.15
N ASP A 78 7.03 -11.95 15.48
CA ASP A 78 8.13 -10.97 15.51
C ASP A 78 8.34 -10.32 14.14
N ARG A 79 8.30 -11.14 13.08
CA ARG A 79 8.49 -10.66 11.71
C ARG A 79 7.25 -9.92 11.20
N TYR A 80 6.05 -10.39 11.56
CA TYR A 80 4.80 -9.64 11.33
C TYR A 80 4.88 -8.23 11.90
N ASN A 81 5.25 -8.08 13.17
CA ASN A 81 5.32 -6.78 13.83
C ASN A 81 6.37 -5.86 13.19
N ALA A 82 7.53 -6.41 12.82
CA ALA A 82 8.59 -5.66 12.15
C ALA A 82 8.16 -5.15 10.76
N GLU A 83 7.57 -6.02 9.95
CA GLU A 83 7.12 -5.67 8.59
C GLU A 83 5.92 -4.71 8.64
N LEU A 84 4.99 -4.88 9.60
CA LEU A 84 3.86 -3.98 9.79
C LEU A 84 4.31 -2.57 10.22
N ALA A 85 5.34 -2.46 11.06
CA ALA A 85 5.91 -1.17 11.45
C ALA A 85 6.52 -0.43 10.24
N LEU A 86 7.20 -1.15 9.35
CA LEU A 86 7.75 -0.58 8.11
C LEU A 86 6.64 -0.15 7.14
N TYR A 87 5.60 -0.98 6.98
CA TYR A 87 4.41 -0.64 6.21
C TYR A 87 3.77 0.66 6.72
N ASN A 88 3.47 0.74 8.01
CA ASN A 88 2.81 1.91 8.61
C ASN A 88 3.66 3.18 8.40
N GLY A 89 4.98 3.11 8.62
CA GLY A 89 5.86 4.26 8.42
C GLY A 89 5.87 4.78 6.98
N LEU A 90 5.94 3.89 5.99
CA LEU A 90 5.90 4.27 4.57
C LEU A 90 4.52 4.79 4.17
N TYR A 91 3.46 4.11 4.59
CA TYR A 91 2.08 4.44 4.27
C TYR A 91 1.68 5.79 4.86
N GLU A 92 1.97 6.06 6.14
CA GLU A 92 1.67 7.34 6.78
C GLU A 92 2.44 8.50 6.13
N THR A 93 3.71 8.26 5.76
CA THR A 93 4.53 9.26 5.07
C THR A 93 3.95 9.59 3.71
N TRP A 94 3.57 8.58 2.93
CA TRP A 94 2.90 8.75 1.64
C TRP A 94 1.55 9.47 1.79
N ALA A 95 0.67 9.01 2.68
CA ALA A 95 -0.64 9.59 2.90
C ALA A 95 -0.55 11.06 3.36
N ARG A 96 0.48 11.40 4.12
CA ARG A 96 0.77 12.80 4.51
C ARG A 96 1.27 13.63 3.33
N ALA A 97 2.15 13.09 2.49
CA ALA A 97 2.62 13.75 1.28
C ALA A 97 1.46 14.01 0.30
N HIS A 98 0.67 12.98 0.01
CA HIS A 98 -0.50 13.07 -0.86
C HIS A 98 -1.53 14.09 -0.36
N ARG A 99 -1.82 14.10 0.95
CA ARG A 99 -2.69 15.12 1.55
C ARG A 99 -2.10 16.52 1.43
N ARG A 100 -0.78 16.70 1.59
CA ARG A 100 -0.13 17.99 1.46
C ARG A 100 -0.19 18.54 0.03
N GLU A 101 -0.06 17.67 -0.96
CA GLU A 101 -0.13 18.02 -2.38
C GLU A 101 -1.57 18.30 -2.85
N ASN A 102 -2.55 17.59 -2.28
CA ASN A 102 -3.97 17.78 -2.60
C ASN A 102 -4.71 18.74 -1.65
N LEU A 103 -4.05 19.30 -0.64
CA LEU A 103 -4.64 20.37 0.15
C LEU A 103 -4.71 21.62 -0.75
N PRO A 104 -5.88 22.26 -0.93
CA PRO A 104 -5.91 23.56 -1.57
C PRO A 104 -4.99 24.51 -0.78
N PRO A 105 -4.20 25.36 -1.45
CA PRO A 105 -3.36 26.33 -0.75
C PRO A 105 -4.25 27.12 0.21
N ARG A 106 -3.82 27.23 1.47
CA ARG A 106 -4.49 28.07 2.48
C ARG A 106 -4.62 29.48 1.91
N GLY A 107 -5.80 29.82 1.41
CA GLY A 107 -6.03 31.05 0.65
C GLY A 107 -7.10 30.98 -0.44
N ALA A 108 -7.78 29.85 -0.67
CA ALA A 108 -9.04 29.88 -1.43
C ALA A 108 -10.06 30.66 -0.59
N GLU A 109 -10.16 31.96 -0.90
CA GLU A 109 -11.15 32.89 -0.40
C GLU A 109 -12.51 32.17 -0.30
N VAL A 110 -13.01 32.03 0.92
CA VAL A 110 -14.42 31.75 1.13
C VAL A 110 -15.13 33.00 0.63
N VAL A 111 -15.53 33.00 -0.64
CA VAL A 111 -16.47 33.98 -1.17
C VAL A 111 -17.73 33.79 -0.34
N ALA A 112 -17.86 34.61 0.69
CA ALA A 112 -19.09 34.75 1.45
C ALA A 112 -20.19 35.10 0.43
N TYR A 113 -21.14 34.18 0.25
CA TYR A 113 -22.38 34.51 -0.42
C TYR A 113 -23.04 35.63 0.40
N GLY A 114 -23.14 36.81 -0.24
CA GLY A 114 -23.89 37.96 0.27
C GLY A 114 -25.40 37.76 0.19
#